data_AF-A0A662Q182-F1
#
_entry.id   AF-A0A662Q182-F1
#
_cell.length_a   1.000
_cell.length_b   1.000
_cell.length_c   1.000
_cell.angle_alpha   90.00
_cell.angle_beta   90.00
_cell.angle_gamma   90.00
#
_symmetry.space_group_name_H-M   'P 1'
#
loop_
_entity.id
_entity.type
_entity.pdbx_description
1 polymer ?
#
loop_
_entity_poly.entity_id
_entity_poly.type
_entity_poly.pdbx_seq_one_letter_code
_entity_poly.pdbx_strand_id
1 'polypeptide(L)'
;EILKGKLIASIILSTPPTTIILLAISLILGMRPEAMIALLAAGYVGMIETAAIGLIFGSRYPDFTTAPRARSITRMGLLLSMIASGVAVALTWSPLIIYKLLHPEFLPIYSALAVTIIIGSIITVMAYKLALQSFRELCISQGDLL
;
A
#
# COMPACT_ATOMS: atom_id res chain seq x y z
N GLU A 1 14.72 7.57 -11.39
CA GLU A 1 14.08 8.76 -10.79
C GLU A 1 12.56 8.81 -11.00
N ILE A 2 12.07 8.51 -12.21
CA ILE A 2 10.64 8.50 -12.55
C ILE A 2 9.79 7.66 -11.57
N LEU A 3 10.24 6.45 -11.21
CA LEU A 3 9.52 5.57 -10.28
C LEU A 3 9.34 6.18 -8.88
N LYS A 4 10.39 6.84 -8.37
CA LYS A 4 10.37 7.54 -7.08
C LYS A 4 9.43 8.74 -7.12
N GLY A 5 9.45 9.52 -8.21
CA GLY A 5 8.51 10.63 -8.43
C GLY A 5 7.05 10.15 -8.44
N LYS A 6 6.76 9.05 -9.13
CA LYS A 6 5.40 8.47 -9.18
C LYS A 6 4.93 7.96 -7.82
N LEU A 7 5.82 7.33 -7.04
CA LEU A 7 5.52 6.92 -5.66
C LEU A 7 5.17 8.14 -4.79
N ILE A 8 6.01 9.17 -4.80
CA ILE A 8 5.82 10.39 -4.00
C ILE A 8 4.52 11.10 -4.40
N ALA A 9 4.26 11.24 -5.69
CA ALA A 9 3.02 11.84 -6.19
C ALA A 9 1.78 11.04 -5.72
N SER A 10 1.84 9.71 -5.77
CA SER A 10 0.77 8.85 -5.28
C SER A 10 0.53 9.01 -3.77
N ILE A 11 1.59 9.12 -2.97
CA ILE A 11 1.50 9.31 -1.53
C ILE A 11 0.91 10.68 -1.19
N ILE A 12 1.42 11.75 -1.81
CA ILE A 12 0.93 13.12 -1.57
C ILE A 12 -0.55 13.22 -1.91
N LEU A 13 -0.97 12.70 -3.07
CA LEU A 13 -2.37 12.75 -3.49
C LEU A 13 -3.29 11.89 -2.62
N SER A 14 -2.79 10.76 -2.11
CA SER A 14 -3.56 9.83 -1.27
C SER A 14 -3.62 10.24 0.21
N THR A 15 -2.74 11.14 0.66
CA THR A 15 -2.68 11.55 2.08
C THR A 15 -3.96 12.26 2.55
N PRO A 16 -4.49 13.29 1.87
CA PRO A 16 -5.72 13.96 2.31
C PRO A 16 -6.97 13.06 2.40
N PRO A 17 -7.31 12.22 1.40
CA PRO A 17 -8.51 11.39 1.50
C PRO A 17 -8.36 10.31 2.58
N THR A 18 -7.17 9.74 2.76
CA THR A 18 -6.94 8.71 3.79
C THR A 18 -7.07 9.28 5.20
N THR A 19 -6.55 10.47 5.47
CA THR A 19 -6.71 11.12 6.78
C THR A 19 -8.16 11.42 7.10
N ILE A 20 -8.91 11.98 6.14
CA ILE A 20 -10.33 12.30 6.31
C ILE A 20 -11.13 11.03 6.64
N ILE A 21 -10.92 9.95 5.88
CA ILE A 21 -11.64 8.69 6.08
C ILE A 21 -11.30 8.06 7.44
N LEU A 22 -10.02 7.97 7.79
CA LEU A 22 -9.60 7.37 9.06
C LEU A 22 -10.08 8.18 10.27
N LEU A 23 -10.08 9.51 10.18
CA LEU A 23 -10.56 10.39 11.23
C LEU A 23 -12.08 10.28 11.38
N ALA A 24 -12.83 10.25 10.27
CA ALA A 24 -14.28 10.02 10.29
C ALA A 24 -14.62 8.66 10.94
N ILE A 25 -13.93 7.59 10.55
CA ILE A 25 -14.09 6.25 11.15
C ILE A 25 -13.81 6.28 12.65
N SER A 26 -12.73 6.96 13.07
CA SER A 26 -12.35 7.07 14.48
C SER A 26 -13.41 7.78 15.32
N LEU A 27 -14.01 8.84 14.77
CA LEU A 27 -15.10 9.59 15.41
C LEU A 27 -16.38 8.77 15.51
N ILE A 28 -16.78 8.08 14.45
CA ILE A 28 -17.99 7.23 14.42
C ILE A 28 -17.89 6.10 15.45
N LEU A 29 -16.71 5.51 15.61
CA LEU A 29 -16.46 4.40 16.54
C LEU A 29 -16.17 4.86 17.98
N GLY A 30 -16.09 6.16 18.25
CA GLY A 30 -15.79 6.70 19.58
C GLY A 30 -14.46 6.18 20.16
N MET A 31 -13.44 6.04 19.31
CA MET A 31 -12.18 5.40 19.70
C MET A 31 -11.40 6.23 20.73
N ARG A 32 -10.72 5.55 21.66
CA ARG A 32 -9.75 6.17 22.56
C ARG A 32 -8.59 6.80 21.77
N PRO A 33 -7.96 7.88 22.26
CA PRO A 33 -6.91 8.59 21.53
C PRO A 33 -5.72 7.67 21.18
N GLU A 34 -5.37 6.72 22.04
CA GLU A 34 -4.29 5.75 21.77
C GLU A 34 -4.62 4.86 20.57
N ALA A 35 -5.88 4.41 20.49
CA ALA A 35 -6.35 3.58 19.40
C ALA A 35 -6.53 4.38 18.10
N MET A 36 -6.86 5.67 18.19
CA MET A 36 -6.90 6.58 17.05
C MET A 36 -5.51 6.78 16.42
N ILE A 37 -4.48 6.99 17.25
CA ILE A 37 -3.09 7.09 16.79
C ILE A 37 -2.67 5.78 16.13
N ALA A 38 -3.05 4.63 16.71
CA ALA A 38 -2.71 3.34 16.16
C ALA A 38 -3.37 3.05 14.81
N LEU A 39 -4.64 3.44 14.68
CA LEU A 39 -5.38 3.33 13.43
C LEU A 39 -4.80 4.22 12.34
N LEU A 40 -4.44 5.46 12.67
CA LEU A 40 -3.79 6.39 11.73
C LEU A 40 -2.44 5.84 11.25
N ALA A 41 -1.59 5.36 12.16
CA ALA A 41 -0.31 4.79 11.82
C ALA A 41 -0.45 3.57 10.89
N ALA A 42 -1.32 2.62 11.24
CA ALA A 42 -1.59 1.44 10.41
C ALA A 42 -2.20 1.80 9.04
N GLY A 43 -3.07 2.81 9.00
CA GLY A 43 -3.65 3.33 7.76
C GLY A 43 -2.61 3.93 6.82
N TYR A 44 -1.67 4.73 7.34
CA TYR A 44 -0.58 5.27 6.54
C TYR A 44 0.36 4.19 6.02
N VAL A 45 0.70 3.19 6.84
CA VAL A 45 1.52 2.06 6.41
C VAL A 45 0.83 1.33 5.25
N GLY A 46 -0.46 0.99 5.39
CA GLY A 46 -1.24 0.37 4.32
C GLY A 46 -1.34 1.23 3.06
N MET A 47 -1.44 2.55 3.20
CA MET A 47 -1.43 3.47 2.05
C MET A 47 -0.09 3.40 1.29
N ILE A 48 1.04 3.41 2.00
CA ILE A 48 2.37 3.34 1.35
C ILE A 48 2.58 1.97 0.69
N GLU A 49 2.15 0.88 1.34
CA GLU A 49 2.19 -0.48 0.78
C GLU A 49 1.39 -0.58 -0.52
N THR A 50 0.13 -0.14 -0.50
CA THR A 50 -0.74 -0.21 -1.68
C THR A 50 -0.22 0.64 -2.83
N ALA A 51 0.38 1.80 -2.53
CA ALA A 51 1.05 2.62 -3.54
C ALA A 51 2.27 1.89 -4.15
N ALA A 52 3.09 1.24 -3.32
CA ALA A 52 4.25 0.48 -3.78
C ALA A 52 3.85 -0.74 -4.63
N ILE A 53 2.83 -1.49 -4.20
CA ILE A 53 2.28 -2.64 -4.95
C ILE A 53 1.69 -2.17 -6.29
N GLY A 54 0.95 -1.06 -6.28
CA GLY A 54 0.40 -0.44 -7.48
C GLY A 54 1.47 -0.10 -8.52
N LEU A 55 2.68 0.27 -8.10
CA LEU A 55 3.80 0.51 -8.99
C LEU A 55 4.32 -0.77 -9.65
N ILE A 56 4.42 -1.89 -8.92
CA ILE A 56 4.86 -3.19 -9.47
C ILE A 56 3.94 -3.61 -10.61
N PHE A 57 2.63 -3.61 -10.36
CA PHE A 57 1.66 -4.06 -11.36
C PHE A 57 1.50 -3.04 -12.49
N GLY A 58 1.67 -1.75 -12.18
CA GLY A 58 1.66 -0.69 -13.18
C GLY A 58 2.86 -0.68 -14.11
N SER A 59 4.00 -1.26 -13.69
CA SER A 59 5.11 -1.52 -14.60
C SER A 59 4.91 -2.86 -15.30
N ARG A 60 4.66 -3.96 -14.58
CA ARG A 60 4.63 -5.32 -15.14
C ARG A 60 3.54 -5.59 -16.19
N TYR A 61 2.45 -4.83 -16.17
CA TYR A 61 1.33 -5.01 -17.11
C TYR A 61 0.97 -3.71 -17.82
N PRO A 62 1.88 -3.14 -18.64
CA PRO A 62 1.61 -1.89 -19.32
C PRO A 62 0.58 -2.12 -20.43
N ASP A 63 -0.44 -1.28 -20.49
CA ASP A 63 -1.39 -1.26 -21.62
C ASP A 63 -1.21 0.07 -22.35
N PHE A 64 -0.59 0.02 -23.53
CA PHE A 64 -0.32 1.18 -24.39
C PHE A 64 -1.33 1.30 -25.55
N THR A 65 -2.50 0.70 -25.42
CA THR A 65 -3.55 0.83 -26.44
C THR A 65 -3.94 2.29 -26.67
N THR A 66 -4.16 2.67 -27.94
CA THR A 66 -4.44 4.04 -28.40
C THR A 66 -5.84 4.55 -28.02
N ALA A 67 -6.64 3.76 -27.30
CA ALA A 67 -7.94 4.18 -26.82
C ALA A 67 -7.76 5.09 -25.57
N PRO A 68 -8.50 6.20 -25.47
CA PRO A 68 -8.40 7.09 -24.32
C PRO A 68 -8.91 6.37 -23.07
N ARG A 69 -8.00 5.78 -22.30
CA ARG A 69 -8.27 5.19 -21.00
C ARG A 69 -7.46 5.89 -19.94
N ALA A 70 -8.11 6.19 -18.81
CA ALA A 70 -7.49 6.86 -17.66
C ALA A 70 -6.39 6.02 -16.97
N ARG A 71 -6.14 4.77 -17.40
CA ARG A 71 -5.19 3.85 -16.75
C ARG A 71 -4.47 2.97 -17.76
N SER A 72 -3.14 3.09 -17.81
CA SER A 72 -2.23 2.31 -18.67
C SER A 72 -1.88 0.94 -18.07
N ILE A 73 -2.86 0.23 -17.51
CA ILE A 73 -2.69 -1.09 -16.90
C ILE A 73 -3.75 -2.03 -17.47
N THR A 74 -3.36 -3.24 -17.86
CA THR A 74 -4.31 -4.25 -18.33
C THR A 74 -5.33 -4.62 -17.23
N ARG A 75 -6.53 -5.05 -17.62
CA ARG A 75 -7.60 -5.42 -16.68
C ARG A 75 -7.17 -6.54 -15.70
N MET A 76 -6.37 -7.50 -16.19
CA MET A 76 -5.77 -8.55 -15.37
C MET A 76 -4.76 -7.98 -14.36
N GLY A 77 -3.85 -7.10 -14.80
CA GLY A 77 -2.88 -6.45 -13.92
C GLY A 77 -3.55 -5.63 -12.81
N LEU A 78 -4.67 -4.98 -13.11
CA LEU A 78 -5.48 -4.26 -12.13
C LEU A 78 -6.07 -5.20 -11.07
N LEU A 79 -6.71 -6.30 -11.48
CA LEU A 79 -7.29 -7.26 -10.55
C LEU A 79 -6.23 -7.91 -9.66
N LEU A 80 -5.09 -8.33 -10.23
CA LEU A 80 -3.98 -8.84 -9.42
C LEU A 80 -3.46 -7.79 -8.45
N SER A 81 -3.33 -6.52 -8.86
CA SER A 81 -2.87 -5.44 -7.98
C SER A 81 -3.80 -5.23 -6.78
N MET A 82 -5.11 -5.43 -6.98
CA MET A 82 -6.13 -5.27 -5.95
C MET A 82 -6.16 -6.46 -4.98
N ILE A 83 -5.98 -7.68 -5.47
CA ILE A 83 -5.85 -8.86 -4.61
C ILE A 83 -4.55 -8.79 -3.80
N ALA A 84 -3.43 -8.48 -4.45
CA ALA A 84 -2.13 -8.39 -3.80
C ALA A 84 -2.10 -7.28 -2.73
N SER A 85 -2.69 -6.12 -3.02
CA SER A 85 -2.80 -5.04 -2.04
C SER A 85 -3.73 -5.40 -0.89
N GLY A 86 -4.86 -6.06 -1.16
CA GLY A 86 -5.78 -6.55 -0.12
C GLY A 86 -5.12 -7.56 0.83
N VAL A 87 -4.39 -8.53 0.28
CA VAL A 87 -3.65 -9.52 1.09
C VAL A 87 -2.54 -8.86 1.91
N ALA A 88 -1.77 -7.95 1.31
CA ALA A 88 -0.72 -7.22 2.02
C ALA A 88 -1.26 -6.41 3.19
N VAL A 89 -2.32 -5.61 2.96
CA VAL A 89 -2.96 -4.82 4.00
C VAL A 89 -3.55 -5.72 5.10
N ALA A 90 -4.19 -6.83 4.74
CA ALA A 90 -4.71 -7.78 5.72
C ALA A 90 -3.62 -8.37 6.62
N LEU A 91 -2.46 -8.70 6.04
CA LEU A 91 -1.29 -9.17 6.80
C LEU A 91 -0.75 -8.09 7.73
N THR A 92 -0.62 -6.86 7.25
CA THR A 92 -0.11 -5.72 8.01
C THR A 92 -1.05 -5.32 9.14
N TRP A 93 -2.36 -5.53 8.97
CA TRP A 93 -3.37 -5.28 10.00
C TRP A 93 -3.59 -6.47 10.94
N SER A 94 -3.08 -7.66 10.62
CA SER A 94 -3.25 -8.86 11.45
C SER A 94 -2.81 -8.69 12.92
N PRO A 95 -1.70 -8.00 13.26
CA PRO A 95 -1.29 -7.84 14.65
C PRO A 95 -2.28 -6.99 15.46
N LEU A 96 -2.92 -6.01 14.80
CA LEU A 96 -3.94 -5.13 15.37
C LEU A 96 -5.29 -5.83 15.54
N ILE A 97 -5.65 -6.72 14.61
CA ILE A 97 -6.85 -7.56 14.71
C ILE A 97 -6.68 -8.59 15.84
N ILE A 98 -5.50 -9.22 15.93
CA ILE A 98 -5.12 -10.16 17.00
C ILE A 98 -5.22 -9.47 18.36
N TYR A 99 -4.71 -8.23 18.50
CA TYR A 99 -4.85 -7.44 19.73
C TYR A 99 -6.31 -7.27 20.17
N LYS A 100 -7.22 -7.02 19.22
CA LYS A 100 -8.64 -6.83 19.53
C LYS A 100 -9.36 -8.16 19.87
N LEU A 101 -8.93 -9.28 19.27
CA LEU A 101 -9.59 -10.58 19.42
C LEU A 101 -9.11 -11.40 20.64
N LEU A 102 -7.81 -11.36 20.96
CA LEU A 102 -7.16 -12.28 21.93
C LEU A 102 -6.98 -11.70 23.34
N HIS A 103 -7.72 -10.63 23.66
CA HIS A 103 -7.60 -9.82 24.89
C HIS A 103 -6.28 -9.04 25.03
N PRO A 104 -6.31 -7.82 25.62
CA PRO A 104 -5.18 -6.88 25.67
C PRO A 104 -4.00 -7.31 26.55
N GLU A 105 -4.00 -8.51 27.13
CA GLU A 105 -2.91 -8.98 28.00
C GLU A 105 -1.72 -9.59 27.24
N PHE A 106 -1.92 -10.05 25.99
CA PHE A 106 -0.84 -10.66 25.22
C PHE A 106 0.10 -9.65 24.55
N LEU A 107 -0.42 -8.48 24.13
CA LEU A 107 0.36 -7.45 23.43
C LEU A 107 -0.17 -6.05 23.79
N PRO A 108 0.61 -5.15 24.40
CA PRO A 108 0.20 -3.76 24.54
C PRO A 108 0.05 -3.10 23.16
N ILE A 109 -0.85 -2.12 23.03
CA ILE A 109 -1.19 -1.47 21.75
C ILE A 109 0.05 -0.92 21.00
N TYR A 110 1.05 -0.45 21.74
CA TYR A 110 2.33 0.04 21.20
C TYR A 110 3.18 -1.08 20.58
N SER A 111 3.17 -2.27 21.16
CA SER A 111 3.92 -3.42 20.62
C SER A 111 3.29 -3.97 19.35
N ALA A 112 1.95 -4.08 19.31
CA ALA A 112 1.22 -4.48 18.11
C ALA A 112 1.48 -3.49 16.95
N LEU A 113 1.48 -2.20 17.27
CA LEU A 113 1.80 -1.14 16.31
C LEU A 113 3.24 -1.23 15.80
N ALA A 114 4.21 -1.45 16.69
CA ALA A 114 5.60 -1.65 16.29
C ALA A 114 5.74 -2.82 15.30
N VAL A 115 5.06 -3.94 15.56
CA VAL A 115 5.04 -5.10 14.66
C VAL A 115 4.39 -4.74 13.31
N THR A 116 3.28 -3.98 13.29
CA THR A 116 2.68 -3.52 12.02
C THR A 116 3.61 -2.64 11.20
N ILE A 117 4.36 -1.74 11.84
CA ILE A 117 5.33 -0.87 11.15
C ILE A 117 6.48 -1.70 10.60
N ILE A 118 6.98 -2.67 11.37
CA ILE A 118 8.07 -3.55 10.93
C ILE A 118 7.62 -4.37 9.73
N ILE A 119 6.50 -5.08 9.83
CA ILE A 119 5.95 -5.88 8.73
C ILE A 119 5.73 -5.01 7.51
N GLY A 120 5.08 -3.85 7.68
CA GLY A 120 4.78 -3.00 6.55
C GLY A 120 5.99 -2.33 5.93
N SER A 121 7.04 -2.03 6.71
CA SER A 121 8.33 -1.57 6.18
C SER A 121 9.01 -2.64 5.32
N ILE A 122 8.95 -3.91 5.74
CA ILE A 122 9.52 -5.04 4.98
C ILE A 122 8.76 -5.20 3.65
N ILE A 123 7.42 -5.19 3.71
CA ILE A 123 6.56 -5.32 2.52
C ILE A 123 6.81 -4.16 1.56
N THR A 124 6.86 -2.91 2.03
CA THR A 124 7.12 -1.75 1.17
C THR A 124 8.51 -1.78 0.54
N VAL A 125 9.55 -2.16 1.28
CA VAL A 125 10.91 -2.27 0.72
C VAL A 125 10.98 -3.36 -0.34
N MET A 126 10.38 -4.53 -0.07
CA MET A 126 10.30 -5.62 -1.05
C MET A 126 9.51 -5.20 -2.28
N ALA A 127 8.36 -4.56 -2.09
CA ALA A 127 7.51 -4.07 -3.17
C ALA A 127 8.25 -3.03 -4.05
N TYR A 128 8.98 -2.10 -3.42
CA TYR A 128 9.78 -1.11 -4.14
C TYR A 128 10.92 -1.74 -4.95
N LYS A 129 11.62 -2.74 -4.39
CA LYS A 129 12.66 -3.49 -5.11
C LYS A 129 12.09 -4.23 -6.32
N LEU A 130 10.96 -4.91 -6.15
CA LEU A 130 10.27 -5.61 -7.25
C LEU A 130 9.76 -4.65 -8.32
N ALA A 131 9.28 -3.46 -7.92
CA ALA A 131 8.85 -2.42 -8.86
C ALA A 131 10.03 -1.90 -9.69
N LEU A 132 11.21 -1.75 -9.09
CA LEU A 132 12.42 -1.34 -9.77
C LEU A 132 12.89 -2.40 -10.79
N GLN A 133 12.86 -3.68 -10.40
CA GLN A 133 13.18 -4.80 -11.30
C GLN A 133 12.23 -4.84 -12.51
N SER A 134 10.92 -4.79 -12.24
CA SER A 134 9.89 -4.80 -13.30
C SER A 134 10.04 -3.59 -14.24
N PHE A 135 10.35 -2.41 -13.69
CA PHE A 135 10.62 -1.20 -14.49
C PHE A 135 11.85 -1.37 -15.40
N ARG A 136 12.92 -1.99 -14.90
CA ARG A 136 14.14 -2.24 -15.67
C ARG A 136 13.89 -3.21 -16.82
N GLU A 137 13.13 -4.29 -16.58
CA GLU A 137 12.75 -5.26 -17.62
C GLU A 137 11.97 -4.60 -18.76
N LEU A 138 11.06 -3.66 -18.45
CA LEU A 138 10.33 -2.91 -19.46
C LEU A 138 11.22 -2.01 -20.30
N CYS A 139 12.15 -1.28 -19.68
CA CYS A 139 13.07 -0.43 -20.41
C CYS A 139 13.96 -1.23 -21.36
N ILE A 140 14.43 -2.41 -20.94
CA ILE A 140 15.21 -3.31 -21.80
C ILE A 140 14.35 -3.82 -22.96
N SER A 141 13.14 -4.33 -22.66
CA SER A 141 12.23 -4.84 -23.67
C SER A 141 11.80 -3.77 -24.69
N GLN A 142 11.63 -2.50 -24.29
CA GLN A 142 11.36 -1.40 -25.21
C GLN A 142 12.60 -0.94 -25.98
N GLY A 143 13.80 -1.08 -25.39
CA GLY A 143 15.07 -0.80 -26.06
C GLY A 143 15.41 -1.80 -27.16
N ASP A 144 15.03 -3.08 -26.99
CA ASP A 144 15.20 -4.13 -28.00
C ASP A 144 14.18 -4.03 -29.17
N LEU A 145 13.18 -3.16 -29.04
CA LEU A 145 12.13 -2.91 -30.05
C LEU A 145 12.43 -1.68 -30.95
N LEU A 146 13.54 -0.98 -30.71
CA LEU A 146 14.05 0.16 -31.49
C LEU A 146 15.30 -0.21 -32.27
#